data_AF-Q2NIT3-F1
#
_entry.id   AF-Q2NIT3-F1
#
_cell.length_a   1.000
_cell.length_b   1.000
_cell.length_c   1.000
_cell.angle_alpha   90.00
_cell.angle_beta   90.00
_cell.angle_gamma   90.00
#
_symmetry.space_group_name_H-M   'P 1'
#
loop_
_entity.id
_entity.type
_entity.pdbx_description
1 polymer ?
#
loop_
_entity_poly.entity_id
_entity_poly.type
_entity_poly.pdbx_seq_one_letter_code
_entity_poly.pdbx_strand_id
1 'polypeptide(L)'
;MNNNFNRNQKLLRQIILTSYLTSLSIILTKVFYTFGNQTTTFTTIPGLKIFRIHTDFLVYVRFLPLIVMSFYVPWYLSCIGASLAEAIGFYLMPKTQSFGFEPFANLSCVICFALLTGLLLQKKDYFLKFYLVITLVSGLYQVCNWFNVLKYRLKIDLFKKTTWQVKTPMKTILIEMLKVDLFIRLSLVFVTSFFVVILLKELFKRLQFLADTYEFDKK
;
A
#
# COMPACT_ATOMS: atom_id res chain seq x y z
N MET A 1 -40.49 -8.73 -14.81
CA MET A 1 -39.70 -8.59 -13.56
C MET A 1 -38.21 -8.49 -13.91
N ASN A 2 -37.39 -7.90 -13.03
CA ASN A 2 -35.94 -8.14 -12.90
C ASN A 2 -34.85 -7.17 -13.39
N ASN A 3 -35.10 -6.01 -14.02
CA ASN A 3 -33.95 -5.08 -14.21
C ASN A 3 -33.43 -4.51 -12.88
N ASN A 4 -34.33 -4.15 -11.96
CA ASN A 4 -33.95 -3.65 -10.64
C ASN A 4 -33.41 -4.76 -9.71
N PHE A 5 -33.98 -5.96 -9.77
CA PHE A 5 -33.52 -7.09 -8.96
C PHE A 5 -32.12 -7.54 -9.36
N ASN A 6 -31.86 -7.68 -10.67
CA ASN A 6 -30.55 -8.09 -11.17
C ASN A 6 -29.48 -7.01 -10.92
N ARG A 7 -29.86 -5.72 -11.04
CA ARG A 7 -29.01 -4.58 -10.64
C ARG A 7 -28.69 -4.59 -9.14
N ASN A 8 -29.68 -4.82 -8.27
CA ASN A 8 -29.48 -4.86 -6.83
C ASN A 8 -28.63 -6.06 -6.41
N GLN A 9 -28.81 -7.23 -7.04
CA GLN A 9 -27.95 -8.39 -6.82
C GLN A 9 -26.50 -8.14 -7.26
N LYS A 10 -26.30 -7.50 -8.42
CA LYS A 10 -24.95 -7.13 -8.89
C LYS A 10 -24.27 -6.16 -7.91
N LEU A 11 -25.00 -5.15 -7.44
CA LEU A 11 -24.50 -4.17 -6.48
C LEU A 11 -24.16 -4.83 -5.14
N LEU A 12 -25.03 -5.71 -4.63
CA LEU A 12 -24.78 -6.46 -3.40
C LEU A 12 -23.52 -7.33 -3.51
N ARG A 13 -23.31 -8.02 -4.63
CA ARG A 13 -22.09 -8.81 -4.88
C ARG A 13 -20.84 -7.93 -4.87
N GLN A 14 -20.90 -6.74 -5.48
CA GLN A 14 -19.79 -5.79 -5.47
C GLN A 14 -19.48 -5.29 -4.04
N ILE A 15 -20.50 -5.00 -3.23
CA ILE A 15 -20.33 -4.62 -1.82
C ILE A 15 -19.69 -5.76 -1.03
N ILE A 16 -20.18 -6.99 -1.18
CA ILE A 16 -19.64 -8.17 -0.47
C ILE A 16 -18.17 -8.36 -0.83
N LEU A 17 -17.83 -8.33 -2.12
CA LEU A 17 -16.45 -8.49 -2.58
C LEU A 17 -15.54 -7.36 -2.07
N THR A 18 -16.02 -6.12 -2.10
CA THR A 18 -15.28 -4.97 -1.55
C THR A 18 -15.02 -5.18 -0.05
N SER A 19 -16.04 -5.51 0.73
CA SER A 19 -15.94 -5.76 2.18
C SER A 19 -14.98 -6.91 2.52
N TYR A 20 -15.01 -7.98 1.72
CA TYR A 20 -14.10 -9.10 1.88
C TYR A 20 -12.64 -8.71 1.60
N LEU A 21 -12.37 -8.01 0.50
CA LEU A 21 -11.00 -7.61 0.14
C LEU A 21 -10.43 -6.56 1.09
N THR A 22 -11.25 -5.65 1.60
CA THR A 22 -10.82 -4.65 2.59
C THR A 22 -10.50 -5.29 3.93
N SER A 23 -11.36 -6.19 4.42
CA SER A 23 -11.10 -6.95 5.65
C SER A 23 -9.84 -7.81 5.53
N LEU A 24 -9.62 -8.46 4.37
CA LEU A 24 -8.39 -9.21 4.10
C LEU A 24 -7.14 -8.32 4.16
N SER A 25 -7.20 -7.12 3.56
CA SER A 25 -6.13 -6.12 3.63
C SER A 25 -5.82 -5.72 5.07
N ILE A 26 -6.85 -5.50 5.90
CA ILE A 26 -6.70 -5.16 7.33
C ILE A 26 -6.04 -6.31 8.10
N ILE A 27 -6.48 -7.55 7.89
CA ILE A 27 -5.94 -8.74 8.55
C ILE A 27 -4.46 -8.93 8.18
N LEU A 28 -4.12 -8.88 6.87
CA LEU A 28 -2.73 -8.98 6.41
C LEU A 28 -1.86 -7.91 7.06
N THR A 29 -2.36 -6.66 7.11
CA THR A 29 -1.65 -5.55 7.76
C THR A 29 -1.36 -5.86 9.22
N LYS A 30 -2.34 -6.38 9.98
CA LYS A 30 -2.16 -6.80 11.38
C LYS A 30 -1.17 -7.96 11.53
N VAL A 31 -1.24 -8.96 10.66
CA VAL A 31 -0.35 -10.13 10.67
C VAL A 31 1.10 -9.70 10.44
N PHE A 32 1.38 -8.93 9.38
CA PHE A 32 2.72 -8.44 9.09
C PHE A 32 3.28 -7.52 10.19
N TYR A 33 2.43 -6.71 10.80
CA TYR A 33 2.83 -5.89 11.94
C TYR A 33 3.21 -6.72 13.17
N THR A 34 2.52 -7.85 13.40
CA THR A 34 2.82 -8.77 14.51
C THR A 34 4.15 -9.47 14.28
N PHE A 35 4.39 -9.99 13.07
CA PHE A 35 5.67 -10.61 12.69
C PHE A 35 6.84 -9.61 12.75
N GLY A 36 6.66 -8.40 12.22
CA GLY A 36 7.70 -7.37 12.25
C GLY A 36 8.04 -6.86 13.65
N ASN A 37 7.17 -7.08 14.65
CA ASN A 37 7.52 -6.76 16.03
C ASN A 37 8.38 -7.83 16.72
N GLN A 38 8.43 -9.05 16.20
CA GLN A 38 9.21 -10.15 16.75
C GLN A 38 10.66 -10.19 16.23
N THR A 39 10.94 -9.58 15.08
CA THR A 39 12.31 -9.48 14.54
C THR A 39 13.11 -8.38 15.25
N THR A 40 13.86 -8.83 16.26
CA THR A 40 15.13 -8.33 16.83
C THR A 40 15.46 -6.84 16.66
N THR A 41 15.44 -6.16 17.80
CA THR A 41 16.22 -4.96 18.12
C THR A 41 17.71 -5.17 17.81
N PHE A 42 18.21 -4.56 16.72
CA PHE A 42 19.65 -4.32 16.60
C PHE A 42 19.96 -2.88 17.03
N THR A 43 20.72 -2.81 18.13
CA THR A 43 21.49 -1.68 18.67
C THR A 43 20.73 -0.37 18.91
N THR A 44 20.16 -0.26 20.11
CA THR A 44 19.82 1.03 20.72
C THR A 44 21.10 1.75 21.16
N ILE A 45 21.54 2.73 20.37
CA ILE A 45 22.40 3.80 20.89
C ILE A 45 21.46 4.77 21.65
N PRO A 46 21.71 5.07 22.94
CA PRO A 46 20.85 5.99 23.68
C PRO A 46 20.92 7.38 23.04
N GLY A 47 19.77 7.91 22.64
CA GLY A 47 19.64 9.21 21.95
C GLY A 47 19.42 9.15 20.44
N LEU A 48 19.65 8.00 19.79
CA LEU A 48 19.32 7.79 18.39
C LEU A 48 18.50 6.49 18.27
N LYS A 49 17.18 6.61 18.28
CA LYS A 49 16.29 5.55 17.78
C LYS A 49 16.45 5.48 16.27
N ILE A 50 17.60 4.95 15.83
CA ILE A 50 17.92 4.70 14.43
C ILE A 50 16.80 3.80 13.91
N PHE A 51 16.28 4.23 12.76
CA PHE A 51 15.32 3.55 11.92
C PHE A 51 15.36 2.04 12.13
N ARG A 52 14.26 1.50 12.66
CA ARG A 52 13.91 0.11 12.49
C ARG A 52 13.93 -0.11 10.97
N ILE A 53 15.05 -0.62 10.44
CA ILE A 53 15.15 -1.26 9.12
C ILE A 53 14.37 -2.55 9.28
N HIS A 54 13.06 -2.38 9.42
CA HIS A 54 12.17 -3.46 9.72
C HIS A 54 12.02 -4.28 8.47
N THR A 55 11.61 -5.51 8.70
CA THR A 55 11.13 -6.54 7.78
C THR A 55 9.96 -6.05 6.91
N ASP A 56 10.14 -4.92 6.23
CA ASP A 56 9.18 -4.22 5.39
C ASP A 56 9.16 -4.81 3.97
N PHE A 57 9.93 -5.87 3.71
CA PHE A 57 10.00 -6.56 2.42
C PHE A 57 8.62 -7.08 1.98
N LEU A 58 7.80 -7.54 2.92
CA LEU A 58 6.46 -8.06 2.65
C LEU A 58 5.36 -7.01 2.81
N VAL A 59 5.68 -5.76 3.13
CA VAL A 59 4.68 -4.69 3.32
C VAL A 59 3.82 -4.52 2.07
N TYR A 60 4.38 -4.74 0.87
CA TYR A 60 3.63 -4.66 -0.38
C TYR A 60 2.58 -5.76 -0.55
N VAL A 61 2.77 -6.92 0.10
CA VAL A 61 1.79 -8.02 0.07
C VAL A 61 0.49 -7.60 0.77
N ARG A 62 0.55 -6.68 1.73
CA ARG A 62 -0.66 -6.15 2.39
C ARG A 62 -1.58 -5.42 1.42
N PHE A 63 -1.04 -4.86 0.33
CA PHE A 63 -1.80 -4.14 -0.70
C PHE A 63 -2.32 -5.06 -1.80
N LEU A 64 -1.93 -6.34 -1.81
CA LEU A 64 -2.37 -7.29 -2.83
C LEU A 64 -3.90 -7.38 -2.93
N PRO A 65 -4.68 -7.44 -1.83
CA PRO A 65 -6.14 -7.40 -1.91
C PRO A 65 -6.68 -6.11 -2.54
N LEU A 66 -6.02 -4.96 -2.30
CA LEU A 66 -6.43 -3.67 -2.87
C LEU A 66 -6.18 -3.63 -4.38
N ILE A 67 -5.04 -4.16 -4.82
CA ILE A 67 -4.71 -4.29 -6.24
C ILE A 67 -5.75 -5.19 -6.92
N VAL A 68 -6.05 -6.35 -6.33
CA VAL A 68 -7.09 -7.27 -6.84
C VAL A 68 -8.44 -6.56 -6.92
N MET A 69 -8.83 -5.83 -5.88
CA MET A 69 -10.10 -5.09 -5.84
C MET A 69 -10.28 -4.14 -7.03
N SER A 70 -9.20 -3.48 -7.47
CA SER A 70 -9.23 -2.57 -8.63
C SER A 70 -9.62 -3.25 -9.96
N PHE A 71 -9.52 -4.58 -10.07
CA PHE A 71 -9.86 -5.32 -11.30
C PHE A 71 -11.27 -5.92 -11.31
N TYR A 72 -11.93 -6.04 -10.15
CA TYR A 72 -13.21 -6.74 -10.02
C TYR A 72 -14.36 -5.85 -9.56
N VAL A 73 -14.05 -4.66 -9.03
CA VAL A 73 -15.02 -3.74 -8.48
C VAL A 73 -14.88 -2.38 -9.18
N PRO A 74 -15.97 -1.62 -9.39
CA PRO A 74 -15.89 -0.26 -9.92
C PRO A 74 -14.93 0.63 -9.12
N TRP A 75 -14.26 1.55 -9.82
CA TRP A 75 -13.20 2.41 -9.27
C TRP A 75 -13.60 3.14 -7.98
N TYR A 76 -14.85 3.62 -7.88
CA TYR A 76 -15.33 4.37 -6.72
C TYR A 76 -15.43 3.49 -5.46
N LEU A 77 -15.92 2.25 -5.60
CA LEU A 77 -15.97 1.28 -4.49
C LEU A 77 -14.57 0.78 -4.12
N SER A 78 -13.69 0.59 -5.10
CA SER A 78 -12.28 0.28 -4.85
C SER A 78 -11.61 1.37 -4.01
N CYS A 79 -11.83 2.65 -4.34
CA CYS A 79 -11.27 3.77 -3.59
C CYS A 79 -11.84 3.86 -2.17
N ILE A 80 -13.16 3.70 -2.00
CA ILE A 80 -13.80 3.68 -0.68
C ILE A 80 -13.23 2.54 0.16
N GLY A 81 -13.13 1.35 -0.43
CA GLY A 81 -12.60 0.18 0.26
C GLY A 81 -11.15 0.37 0.71
N ALA A 82 -10.28 0.86 -0.18
CA ALA A 82 -8.88 1.10 0.14
C ALA A 82 -8.72 2.16 1.24
N SER A 83 -9.48 3.25 1.17
CA SER A 83 -9.47 4.29 2.20
C SER A 83 -9.90 3.75 3.56
N LEU A 84 -10.96 2.92 3.58
CA LEU A 84 -11.46 2.29 4.78
C LEU A 84 -10.45 1.28 5.37
N ALA A 85 -9.81 0.49 4.52
CA ALA A 85 -8.80 -0.49 4.93
C ALA A 85 -7.60 0.18 5.63
N GLU A 86 -7.09 1.27 5.07
CA GLU A 86 -6.01 2.05 5.67
C GLU A 86 -6.46 2.76 6.96
N ALA A 87 -7.63 3.39 6.97
CA ALA A 87 -8.16 4.06 8.16
C ALA A 87 -8.35 3.08 9.32
N ILE A 88 -9.03 1.95 9.10
CA ILE A 88 -9.26 0.93 10.13
C ILE A 88 -7.93 0.27 10.52
N GLY A 89 -7.07 -0.05 9.55
CA GLY A 89 -5.74 -0.61 9.81
C GLY A 89 -4.90 0.28 10.72
N PHE A 90 -4.96 1.59 10.53
CA PHE A 90 -4.30 2.56 11.39
C PHE A 90 -4.84 2.56 12.83
N TYR A 91 -6.16 2.54 13.03
CA TYR A 91 -6.77 2.57 14.37
C TYR A 91 -6.55 1.28 15.16
N LEU A 92 -6.53 0.14 14.49
CA LEU A 92 -6.35 -1.19 15.11
C LEU A 92 -4.90 -1.46 15.54
N MET A 93 -3.94 -0.62 15.13
CA MET A 93 -2.53 -0.78 15.44
C MET A 93 -2.10 0.10 16.64
N PRO A 94 -1.69 -0.48 17.78
CA PRO A 94 -1.49 0.29 19.01
C PRO A 94 -0.29 1.25 18.99
N LYS A 95 0.73 1.04 18.15
CA LYS A 95 1.86 2.00 18.03
C LYS A 95 1.64 3.11 17.02
N THR A 96 0.76 2.93 16.02
CA THR A 96 0.45 3.97 15.03
C THR A 96 -0.38 5.09 15.64
N GLN A 97 -1.17 4.81 16.68
CA GLN A 97 -1.90 5.82 17.45
C GLN A 97 -0.99 6.93 18.03
N SER A 98 0.28 6.61 18.36
CA SER A 98 1.24 7.60 18.84
C SER A 98 1.70 8.63 17.79
N PHE A 99 1.44 8.36 16.50
CA PHE A 99 1.89 9.21 15.38
C PHE A 99 0.75 10.02 14.74
N GLY A 100 -0.51 9.81 15.15
CA GLY A 100 -1.68 10.46 14.53
C GLY A 100 -2.00 9.91 13.14
N PHE A 101 -3.29 9.89 12.77
CA PHE A 101 -3.71 9.41 11.46
C PHE A 101 -3.17 10.34 10.36
N GLU A 102 -2.49 9.78 9.35
CA GLU A 102 -1.90 10.55 8.26
C GLU A 102 -2.78 10.49 7.00
N PRO A 103 -3.63 11.50 6.74
CA PRO A 103 -4.55 11.48 5.60
C PRO A 103 -3.81 11.47 4.25
N PHE A 104 -2.63 12.08 4.17
CA PHE A 104 -1.81 12.07 2.95
C PHE A 104 -1.24 10.68 2.63
N ALA A 105 -0.84 9.92 3.66
CA ALA A 105 -0.37 8.54 3.48
C ALA A 105 -1.51 7.65 2.97
N ASN A 106 -2.70 7.76 3.58
CA ASN A 106 -3.89 7.05 3.13
C ASN A 106 -4.24 7.40 1.68
N LEU A 107 -4.31 8.70 1.35
CA LEU A 107 -4.63 9.15 0.00
C LEU A 107 -3.60 8.66 -1.04
N SER A 108 -2.31 8.66 -0.68
CA SER A 108 -1.27 8.09 -1.54
C SER A 108 -1.46 6.59 -1.78
N CYS A 109 -1.87 5.83 -0.75
CA CYS A 109 -2.17 4.40 -0.88
C CYS A 109 -3.35 4.15 -1.83
N VAL A 110 -4.45 4.89 -1.66
CA VAL A 110 -5.65 4.77 -2.50
C VAL A 110 -5.32 5.09 -3.96
N ILE A 111 -4.62 6.19 -4.21
CA ILE A 111 -4.24 6.59 -5.57
C ILE A 111 -3.34 5.53 -6.20
N CYS A 112 -2.33 5.07 -5.47
CA CYS A 112 -1.37 4.10 -5.96
C CYS A 112 -2.02 2.74 -6.25
N PHE A 113 -2.59 2.09 -5.24
CA PHE A 113 -2.92 0.66 -5.32
C PHE A 113 -4.38 0.35 -5.66
N ALA A 114 -5.29 1.34 -5.58
CA ALA A 114 -6.70 1.14 -5.91
C ALA A 114 -7.12 1.82 -7.22
N LEU A 115 -6.54 2.97 -7.54
CA LEU A 115 -6.91 3.79 -8.70
C LEU A 115 -5.94 3.62 -9.88
N LEU A 116 -4.65 3.92 -9.70
CA LEU A 116 -3.65 3.84 -10.78
C LEU A 116 -3.49 2.43 -11.32
N THR A 117 -3.48 1.43 -10.45
CA THR A 117 -3.45 0.01 -10.82
C THR A 117 -4.63 -0.38 -11.70
N GLY A 118 -5.86 -0.02 -11.31
CA GLY A 118 -7.07 -0.34 -12.07
C GLY A 118 -7.20 0.42 -13.40
N LEU A 119 -6.63 1.64 -13.49
CA LEU A 119 -6.64 2.42 -14.73
C LEU A 119 -5.58 1.98 -15.73
N LEU A 120 -4.38 1.62 -15.25
CA LEU A 120 -3.23 1.33 -16.11
C LEU A 120 -3.11 -0.15 -16.49
N LEU A 121 -3.74 -1.05 -15.73
CA LEU A 121 -3.67 -2.49 -15.96
C LEU A 121 -5.03 -3.10 -16.30
N GLN A 122 -4.99 -4.04 -17.23
CA GLN A 122 -6.06 -4.95 -17.56
C GLN A 122 -5.62 -6.39 -17.26
N LYS A 123 -6.56 -7.27 -16.89
CA LYS A 123 -6.26 -8.68 -16.53
C LYS A 123 -5.42 -9.41 -17.61
N LYS A 124 -5.68 -9.10 -18.89
CA LYS A 124 -5.04 -9.70 -20.07
C LYS A 124 -3.67 -9.11 -20.43
N ASP A 125 -3.23 -8.03 -19.77
CA ASP A 125 -1.94 -7.41 -20.08
C ASP A 125 -0.78 -8.37 -19.86
N TYR A 126 0.32 -8.18 -20.61
CA TYR A 126 1.51 -9.02 -20.50
C TYR A 126 2.25 -8.82 -19.16
N PHE A 127 3.04 -9.81 -18.77
CA PHE A 127 3.74 -9.85 -17.48
C PHE A 127 4.64 -8.63 -17.25
N LEU A 128 5.38 -8.20 -18.29
CA LEU A 128 6.26 -7.03 -18.21
C LEU A 128 5.50 -5.73 -17.92
N LYS A 129 4.30 -5.52 -18.49
CA LYS A 129 3.48 -4.33 -18.21
C LYS A 129 3.04 -4.32 -16.75
N PHE A 130 2.60 -5.47 -16.23
CA PHE A 130 2.28 -5.62 -14.82
C PHE A 130 3.48 -5.27 -13.94
N TYR A 131 4.67 -5.80 -14.27
CA TYR A 131 5.89 -5.50 -13.53
C TYR A 131 6.22 -4.00 -13.51
N LEU A 132 6.19 -3.34 -14.67
CA LEU A 132 6.51 -1.92 -14.77
C LEU A 132 5.52 -1.05 -13.99
N VAL A 133 4.21 -1.31 -14.12
CA VAL A 133 3.19 -0.51 -13.42
C VAL A 133 3.23 -0.74 -11.91
N ILE A 134 3.35 -1.98 -11.45
CA ILE A 134 3.42 -2.27 -10.01
C ILE A 134 4.69 -1.66 -9.40
N THR A 135 5.82 -1.73 -10.10
CA THR A 135 7.08 -1.10 -9.67
C THR A 135 6.93 0.42 -9.59
N LEU A 136 6.33 1.05 -10.61
CA LEU A 136 6.10 2.49 -10.65
C LEU A 136 5.20 2.94 -9.50
N VAL A 137 4.06 2.28 -9.31
CA VAL A 137 3.09 2.58 -8.25
C VAL A 137 3.71 2.39 -6.87
N SER A 138 4.46 1.31 -6.66
CA SER A 138 5.15 1.03 -5.41
C SER A 138 6.27 2.02 -5.12
N GLY A 139 6.98 2.48 -6.15
CA GLY A 139 7.99 3.52 -6.05
C GLY A 139 7.39 4.87 -5.68
N LEU A 140 6.30 5.28 -6.35
CA LEU A 140 5.56 6.50 -6.02
C LEU A 140 5.07 6.48 -4.57
N TYR A 141 4.50 5.36 -4.13
CA TYR A 141 4.05 5.19 -2.75
C TYR A 141 5.21 5.35 -1.75
N GLN A 142 6.39 4.76 -2.02
CA GLN A 142 7.56 4.92 -1.14
C GLN A 142 8.06 6.36 -1.09
N VAL A 143 8.10 7.06 -2.23
CA VAL A 143 8.48 8.46 -2.26
C VAL A 143 7.51 9.31 -1.44
N CYS A 144 6.20 9.14 -1.63
CA CYS A 144 5.18 9.83 -0.82
C CYS A 144 5.30 9.53 0.68
N ASN A 145 5.47 8.26 1.03
CA ASN A 145 5.65 7.86 2.43
C ASN A 145 6.91 8.47 3.04
N TRP A 146 8.01 8.54 2.28
CA TRP A 146 9.25 9.16 2.72
C TRP A 146 9.09 10.66 2.96
N PHE A 147 8.37 11.37 2.08
CA PHE A 147 8.01 12.78 2.31
C PHE A 147 7.18 12.97 3.58
N ASN A 148 6.23 12.07 3.87
CA ASN A 148 5.46 12.13 5.11
C ASN A 148 6.34 11.92 6.34
N VAL A 149 7.27 10.95 6.31
CA VAL A 149 8.23 10.74 7.39
C VAL A 149 9.07 11.99 7.64
N LEU A 150 9.60 12.62 6.59
CA LEU A 150 10.36 13.87 6.72
C LEU A 150 9.53 14.99 7.35
N LYS A 151 8.32 15.22 6.85
CA LYS A 151 7.49 16.34 7.26
C LYS A 151 6.90 16.16 8.66
N TYR A 152 6.38 14.98 8.97
CA TYR A 152 5.61 14.75 10.20
C TYR A 152 6.44 14.15 11.34
N ARG A 153 7.41 13.27 11.05
CA ARG A 153 8.27 12.70 12.11
C ARG A 153 9.48 13.56 12.41
N LEU A 154 10.11 14.11 11.37
CA LEU A 154 11.32 14.92 11.54
C LEU A 154 11.03 16.43 11.57
N LYS A 155 9.78 16.85 11.34
CA LYS A 155 9.37 18.26 11.25
C LYS A 155 10.18 19.04 10.20
N ILE A 156 10.72 18.35 9.21
CA ILE A 156 11.48 18.93 8.10
C ILE A 156 10.49 19.19 6.97
N ASP A 157 10.04 20.42 6.84
CA ASP A 157 9.19 20.83 5.72
C ASP A 157 10.08 21.27 4.54
N LEU A 158 10.15 20.43 3.50
CA LEU A 158 10.94 20.73 2.30
C LEU A 158 10.36 21.89 1.47
N PHE A 159 9.09 22.26 1.70
CA PHE A 159 8.38 23.28 0.92
C PHE A 159 8.27 24.62 1.63
N LYS A 160 8.52 24.68 2.95
CA LYS A 160 8.61 25.94 3.70
C LYS A 160 10.07 26.36 3.81
N LYS A 161 10.40 27.48 3.14
CA LYS A 161 11.70 28.16 3.21
C LYS A 161 11.94 28.86 4.57
N THR A 162 11.22 28.48 5.63
CA THR A 162 11.35 29.07 6.96
C THR A 162 12.46 28.38 7.73
N THR A 163 13.62 29.02 7.69
CA THR A 163 14.68 29.00 8.71
C THR A 163 15.10 27.60 9.17
N TRP A 164 15.97 27.01 8.36
CA TRP A 164 16.89 25.93 8.72
C TRP A 164 17.87 26.34 9.83
N GLN A 165 17.40 26.67 11.04
CA GLN A 165 18.24 27.04 12.19
C GLN A 165 18.50 25.86 13.13
N VAL A 166 18.96 24.74 12.59
CA VAL A 166 19.63 23.72 13.40
C VAL A 166 21.05 23.58 12.86
N LYS A 167 21.96 24.34 13.46
CA LYS A 167 23.41 24.20 13.27
C LYS A 167 23.84 22.92 14.00
N THR A 168 24.11 21.82 13.30
CA THR A 168 24.91 20.70 13.85
C THR A 168 25.27 19.67 12.76
N PRO A 169 26.46 19.04 12.83
CA PRO A 169 26.88 17.93 11.96
C PRO A 169 25.96 16.69 11.99
N MET A 170 25.11 16.55 13.02
CA MET A 170 24.07 15.52 13.09
C MET A 170 23.04 15.60 11.95
N LYS A 171 22.76 16.80 11.42
CA LYS A 171 21.77 16.97 10.35
C LYS A 171 22.23 16.35 9.03
N THR A 172 23.51 16.49 8.70
CA THR A 172 24.10 15.91 7.49
C THR A 172 24.07 14.39 7.58
N ILE A 173 24.46 13.84 8.73
CA ILE A 173 24.43 12.39 9.01
C ILE A 173 22.99 11.85 8.90
N LEU A 174 22.00 12.55 9.46
CA LEU A 174 20.59 12.13 9.37
C LEU A 174 20.08 12.13 7.92
N ILE A 175 20.41 13.15 7.13
CA ILE A 175 20.01 13.22 5.71
C ILE A 175 20.69 12.12 4.90
N GLU A 176 21.97 11.85 5.14
CA GLU A 176 22.68 10.75 4.47
C GLU A 176 22.10 9.39 4.83
N MET A 177 21.81 9.14 6.12
CA MET A 177 21.12 7.92 6.56
C MET A 177 19.74 7.76 5.91
N LEU A 178 18.96 8.84 5.79
CA LEU A 178 17.65 8.83 5.13
C LEU A 178 17.73 8.57 3.63
N LYS A 179 18.77 9.08 2.96
CA LYS A 179 19.03 8.79 1.54
C LYS A 179 19.39 7.32 1.33
N VAL A 180 20.24 6.78 2.20
CA VAL A 180 20.62 5.36 2.16
C VAL A 180 19.41 4.47 2.41
N ASP A 181 18.56 4.78 3.41
CA ASP A 181 17.31 4.05 3.66
C ASP A 181 16.36 4.10 2.46
N LEU A 182 16.17 5.28 1.84
CA LEU A 182 15.35 5.39 0.64
C LEU A 182 15.92 4.58 -0.53
N PHE A 183 17.25 4.59 -0.71
CA PHE A 183 17.92 3.84 -1.77
C PHE A 183 17.75 2.32 -1.59
N ILE A 184 17.88 1.83 -0.36
CA ILE A 184 17.63 0.44 -0.01
C ILE A 184 16.15 0.10 -0.28
N ARG A 185 15.21 0.89 0.24
CA ARG A 185 13.76 0.67 0.01
C ARG A 185 13.40 0.65 -1.47
N LEU A 186 13.95 1.57 -2.26
CA LEU A 186 13.69 1.65 -3.70
C LEU A 186 14.26 0.44 -4.43
N SER A 187 15.47 -0.02 -4.07
CA SER A 187 16.04 -1.25 -4.63
C SER A 187 15.17 -2.47 -4.33
N LEU A 188 14.61 -2.53 -3.12
CA LEU A 188 13.71 -3.60 -2.71
C LEU A 188 12.37 -3.58 -3.45
N VAL A 189 11.86 -2.41 -3.84
CA VAL A 189 10.65 -2.28 -4.66
C VAL A 189 10.76 -3.14 -5.92
N PHE A 190 11.92 -3.17 -6.58
CA PHE A 190 12.11 -3.94 -7.80
C PHE A 190 11.94 -5.45 -7.57
N VAL A 191 12.49 -5.96 -6.46
CA VAL A 191 12.42 -7.38 -6.11
C VAL A 191 11.01 -7.75 -5.66
N THR A 192 10.42 -6.97 -4.76
CA THR A 192 9.09 -7.26 -4.21
C THR A 192 7.99 -7.13 -5.25
N SER A 193 8.09 -6.15 -6.15
CA SER A 193 7.15 -5.98 -7.27
C SER A 193 7.15 -7.20 -8.19
N PHE A 194 8.31 -7.83 -8.41
CA PHE A 194 8.39 -9.06 -9.20
C PHE A 194 7.59 -10.19 -8.54
N PHE A 195 7.78 -10.43 -7.25
CA PHE A 195 7.00 -11.44 -6.50
C PHE A 195 5.50 -11.13 -6.47
N VAL A 196 5.12 -9.87 -6.26
CA VAL A 196 3.71 -9.44 -6.28
C VAL A 196 3.08 -9.71 -7.64
N VAL A 197 3.80 -9.46 -8.74
CA VAL A 197 3.29 -9.70 -10.10
C VAL A 197 3.11 -11.18 -10.38
N ILE A 198 4.04 -12.04 -9.95
CA ILE A 198 3.88 -13.50 -10.03
C ILE A 198 2.61 -13.94 -9.30
N LEU A 199 2.45 -13.49 -8.05
CA LEU A 199 1.27 -13.83 -7.24
C LEU A 199 -0.01 -13.34 -7.90
N LEU A 200 -0.06 -12.10 -8.37
CA LEU A 200 -1.23 -11.54 -9.06
C LEU A 200 -1.59 -12.34 -10.31
N LYS A 201 -0.59 -12.70 -11.13
CA LYS A 201 -0.83 -13.48 -12.36
C LYS A 201 -1.35 -14.87 -12.07
N GLU A 202 -0.81 -15.53 -11.06
CA GLU A 202 -1.29 -16.85 -10.62
C GLU A 202 -2.70 -16.76 -10.03
N LEU A 203 -2.96 -15.71 -9.24
CA LEU A 203 -4.26 -15.45 -8.64
C LEU A 203 -5.32 -15.17 -9.71
N PHE A 204 -5.01 -14.39 -10.74
CA PHE A 204 -5.94 -14.11 -11.84
C PHE A 204 -6.26 -15.34 -12.68
N LYS A 205 -5.30 -16.23 -12.93
CA LYS A 205 -5.59 -17.51 -13.60
C LYS A 205 -6.63 -18.32 -12.83
N ARG A 206 -6.48 -18.41 -11.50
CA ARG A 206 -7.39 -19.15 -10.62
C ARG A 206 -8.74 -18.44 -10.43
N LEU A 207 -8.75 -17.12 -10.39
CA LEU A 207 -9.98 -16.34 -10.31
C LEU A 207 -10.75 -16.29 -11.64
N GLN A 208 -10.08 -16.42 -12.78
CA GLN A 208 -10.73 -16.50 -14.08
C GLN A 208 -11.58 -17.77 -14.17
N PHE A 209 -11.09 -18.89 -13.63
CA PHE A 209 -11.90 -20.10 -13.45
C PHE A 209 -13.19 -19.82 -12.65
N LEU A 210 -13.11 -19.05 -11.56
CA LEU A 210 -14.31 -18.63 -10.80
C LEU A 210 -15.21 -17.66 -11.58
N ALA A 211 -14.66 -16.70 -12.30
CA ALA A 211 -15.42 -15.72 -13.08
C ALA A 211 -16.09 -16.32 -14.33
N ASP A 212 -15.49 -17.35 -14.93
CA ASP A 212 -16.10 -18.11 -16.03
C ASP A 212 -17.21 -19.04 -15.53
N THR A 213 -17.14 -19.47 -14.26
CA THR A 213 -18.20 -20.25 -13.60
C THR A 213 -19.36 -19.37 -13.11
N TYR A 214 -19.08 -18.11 -12.79
CA TYR A 214 -20.05 -17.12 -12.34
C TYR A 214 -19.98 -15.93 -13.29
N GLU A 215 -20.78 -15.89 -14.38
CA GLU A 215 -20.83 -14.78 -15.35
C GLU A 215 -20.72 -13.39 -14.68
N PHE A 216 -19.50 -12.88 -14.54
CA PHE A 216 -19.22 -11.54 -14.04
C PHE A 216 -18.87 -10.59 -15.19
N ASP A 217 -18.67 -11.12 -16.39
CA ASP A 217 -18.37 -10.35 -17.60
C ASP A 217 -19.55 -10.38 -18.58
N LYS A 218 -20.25 -9.25 -18.65
CA LYS A 218 -20.68 -8.62 -19.91
C LYS A 218 -21.20 -7.20 -19.64
N LYS A 219 -20.32 -6.22 -19.90
CA LYS A 219 -20.56 -5.04 -20.75
C LYS A 219 -19.25 -4.29 -20.89
#